data_AF-A0A0W0ZNX6-F1
#
_entry.id   AF-A0A0W0ZNX6-F1
#
_cell.length_a   1.000
_cell.length_b   1.000
_cell.length_c   1.000
_cell.angle_alpha   90.00
_cell.angle_beta   90.00
_cell.angle_gamma   90.00
#
_symmetry.space_group_name_H-M   'P 1'
#
loop_
_entity.id
_entity.type
_entity.pdbx_description
1 polymer ?
#
loop_
_entity_poly.entity_id
_entity_poly.type
_entity_poly.pdbx_seq_one_letter_code
_entity_poly.pdbx_strand_id
1 'polypeptide(L)'
;MKLKIDPTLINNSQEEAQALGDYLIKNDLAFLEKKGEHKVTPSLELEITHNLILDQENTNPNIKKYYVISKDFLGKGAFSKARGAMGYIEVDIASSKVTYTPSEDKAIRVKNTQYAQKKILNTGATPYSHSEAVAAYQQTKNFSHIGMQPPIEVKKSHAQLGLFSKSYALMNKLKGNDLNVEIVDFISNADPDTATMVKRVMLPILEAYKTQISDKNFVHRDIKLENIRAYLSVKGSTINFLDVDSALKVGEKDTVYGSPAFLPPELLQITSSNAVLVTPARDIFQLGVLLIACLNPNLDPNSYFPDQLNAQSGEEVVQFALEQIQQNGCYDPDKMGFNLFEYIQDSQVIPSSEETDLRNEIKEILKEMTKEDPTQRPDIDTVISKLNDILIRLEPQQQQITPNNP
;
A
#
# COMPACT_ATOMS: atom_id res chain seq x y z
N MET A 1 1.87 22.75 39.32
CA MET A 1 2.18 21.31 39.29
C MET A 1 2.11 20.86 37.84
N LYS A 2 3.08 20.05 37.41
CA LYS A 2 3.15 19.54 36.04
C LYS A 2 3.19 18.02 36.10
N LEU A 3 2.18 17.37 35.52
CA LEU A 3 2.09 15.91 35.42
C LEU A 3 2.61 15.46 34.06
N LYS A 4 3.63 14.62 34.06
CA LYS A 4 4.17 14.03 32.84
C LYS A 4 3.49 12.70 32.60
N ILE A 5 2.66 12.62 31.57
CA ILE A 5 1.80 11.46 31.33
C ILE A 5 2.35 10.66 30.17
N ASP A 6 2.65 9.38 30.43
CA ASP A 6 2.81 8.38 29.39
C ASP A 6 1.52 7.60 29.20
N PRO A 7 0.79 7.79 28.08
CA PRO A 7 -0.49 7.10 27.85
C PRO A 7 -0.37 5.58 27.89
N THR A 8 0.81 5.02 27.62
CA THR A 8 1.03 3.56 27.62
C THR A 8 1.17 2.98 29.03
N LEU A 9 1.41 3.82 30.03
CA LEU A 9 1.53 3.45 31.44
C LEU A 9 0.35 3.96 32.28
N ILE A 10 -0.68 4.53 31.64
CA ILE A 10 -1.77 5.24 32.32
C ILE A 10 -2.55 4.36 33.31
N ASN A 11 -2.60 3.05 33.06
CA ASN A 11 -3.28 2.09 33.94
C ASN A 11 -2.59 1.96 35.32
N ASN A 12 -1.34 2.43 35.45
CA ASN A 12 -0.56 2.34 36.68
C ASN A 12 -0.71 3.57 37.59
N SER A 13 -1.39 4.63 37.15
CA SER A 13 -1.54 5.88 37.90
C SER A 13 -2.96 6.44 37.79
N GLN A 14 -3.74 6.26 38.86
CA GLN A 14 -5.12 6.75 38.91
C GLN A 14 -5.20 8.29 38.80
N GLU A 15 -4.24 9.01 39.40
CA GLU A 15 -4.17 10.47 39.34
C GLU A 15 -3.93 10.96 37.90
N GLU A 16 -2.95 10.37 37.20
CA GLU A 16 -2.66 10.72 35.81
C GLU A 16 -3.83 10.36 34.88
N ALA A 17 -4.45 9.19 35.11
CA ALA A 17 -5.62 8.74 34.35
C ALA A 17 -6.79 9.71 34.50
N GLN A 18 -7.13 10.09 35.73
CA GLN A 18 -8.20 11.04 36.00
C GLN A 18 -7.92 12.40 35.38
N ALA A 19 -6.71 12.95 35.57
CA ALA A 19 -6.33 14.25 35.03
C ALA A 19 -6.38 14.29 33.49
N LEU A 20 -5.94 13.20 32.82
CA LEU A 20 -6.04 13.07 31.37
C LEU A 20 -7.49 12.95 30.91
N GLY A 21 -8.31 12.14 31.59
CA GLY A 21 -9.73 11.95 31.26
C GLY A 21 -10.51 13.25 31.34
N ASP A 22 -10.38 13.97 32.46
CA ASP A 22 -11.02 15.27 32.66
C ASP A 22 -10.59 16.29 31.58
N TYR A 23 -9.30 16.29 31.21
CA TYR A 23 -8.79 17.16 30.16
C TYR A 23 -9.39 16.82 28.78
N LEU A 24 -9.44 15.54 28.40
CA LEU A 24 -9.94 15.11 27.09
C LEU A 24 -11.45 15.30 26.95
N ILE A 25 -12.22 15.08 28.02
CA ILE A 25 -13.67 15.33 28.03
C ILE A 25 -13.95 16.82 27.85
N LYS A 26 -13.26 17.67 28.63
CA LYS A 26 -13.48 19.12 28.63
C LYS A 26 -13.14 19.81 27.31
N ASN A 27 -12.07 19.38 26.63
CA ASN A 27 -11.54 20.10 25.46
C ASN A 27 -12.02 19.56 24.11
N ASP A 28 -12.68 18.41 24.09
CA ASP A 28 -13.21 17.77 22.87
C ASP A 28 -12.25 17.78 21.67
N LEU A 29 -11.01 17.35 21.91
CA LEU A 29 -9.94 17.44 20.92
C LEU A 29 -9.98 16.22 20.00
N ALA A 30 -9.89 16.45 18.69
CA ALA A 30 -9.66 15.38 17.71
C ALA A 30 -8.17 14.94 17.69
N PHE A 31 -7.26 15.79 18.17
CA PHE A 31 -5.84 15.52 18.22
C PHE A 31 -5.21 16.16 19.46
N LEU A 32 -4.40 15.40 20.18
CA LEU A 32 -3.59 15.90 21.29
C LEU A 32 -2.11 15.80 20.93
N GLU A 33 -1.42 16.93 20.86
CA GLU A 33 0.00 16.94 20.54
C GLU A 33 0.85 16.68 21.79
N LYS A 34 1.89 15.86 21.66
CA LYS A 34 2.94 15.76 22.67
C LYS A 34 3.65 17.10 22.84
N LYS A 35 4.11 17.39 24.06
CA LYS A 35 4.82 18.63 24.41
C LYS A 35 4.01 19.91 24.14
N GLY A 36 2.69 19.84 24.03
CA GLY A 36 1.83 21.02 24.08
C GLY A 36 1.65 21.52 25.51
N GLU A 37 1.23 22.77 25.66
CA GLU A 37 0.83 23.33 26.96
C GLU A 37 -0.63 22.93 27.25
N HIS A 38 -0.83 21.86 28.03
CA HIS A 38 -2.15 21.32 28.35
C HIS A 38 -2.57 21.69 29.77
N LYS A 39 -3.06 22.92 29.97
CA LYS A 39 -3.53 23.39 31.28
C LYS A 39 -4.90 22.78 31.62
N VAL A 40 -4.96 21.97 32.67
CA VAL A 40 -6.22 21.42 33.21
C VAL A 40 -6.89 22.45 34.11
N THR A 41 -6.08 23.05 35.00
CA THR A 41 -6.45 24.14 35.93
C THR A 41 -5.32 25.18 35.95
N PRO A 42 -5.49 26.34 36.60
CA PRO A 42 -4.39 27.31 36.75
C PRO A 42 -3.15 26.75 37.46
N SER A 43 -3.32 25.70 38.26
CA SER A 43 -2.24 25.07 39.04
C SER A 43 -1.77 23.73 38.48
N LEU A 44 -2.44 23.17 37.46
CA LEU A 44 -2.15 21.84 36.90
C LEU A 44 -1.99 21.88 35.37
N GLU A 45 -0.83 21.41 34.90
CA GLU A 45 -0.48 21.26 33.49
C GLU A 45 -0.11 19.80 33.18
N LEU A 46 -0.52 19.29 32.02
CA LEU A 46 -0.14 17.97 31.52
C LEU A 46 0.97 18.08 30.46
N GLU A 47 1.97 17.23 30.56
CA GLU A 47 2.96 16.99 29.51
C GLU A 47 2.81 15.55 29.00
N ILE A 48 2.16 15.40 27.85
CA ILE A 48 1.96 14.09 27.24
C ILE A 48 3.21 13.68 26.45
N THR A 49 3.66 12.45 26.61
CA THR A 49 4.88 11.92 25.95
C THR A 49 4.65 11.47 24.49
N HIS A 50 3.39 11.26 24.11
CA HIS A 50 2.96 10.78 22.79
C HIS A 50 1.83 11.64 22.21
N ASN A 51 1.72 11.68 20.88
CA ASN A 51 0.55 12.30 20.25
C ASN A 51 -0.63 11.33 20.37
N LEU A 52 -1.83 11.88 20.53
CA LEU A 52 -3.08 11.13 20.49
C LEU A 52 -3.93 11.59 19.31
N ILE A 53 -4.61 10.66 18.65
CA ILE A 53 -5.56 10.94 17.58
C ILE A 53 -6.90 10.26 17.92
N LEU A 54 -7.99 11.01 17.83
CA LEU A 54 -9.34 10.52 18.07
C LEU A 54 -9.73 9.53 16.97
N ASP A 55 -10.30 8.40 17.38
CA ASP A 55 -11.02 7.48 16.49
C ASP A 55 -12.38 8.11 16.13
N GLN A 56 -12.50 8.61 14.91
CA GLN A 56 -13.69 9.33 14.46
C GLN A 56 -14.86 8.38 14.13
N GLU A 57 -14.61 7.08 14.09
CA GLU A 57 -15.59 6.05 13.73
C GLU A 57 -16.05 5.22 14.94
N ASN A 58 -15.54 5.53 16.14
CA ASN A 58 -15.99 4.86 17.35
C ASN A 58 -17.49 5.12 17.58
N THR A 59 -18.28 4.06 17.57
CA THR A 59 -19.76 4.15 17.62
C THR A 59 -20.32 4.19 19.04
N ASN A 60 -19.51 3.95 20.07
CA ASN A 60 -19.96 4.01 21.45
C ASN A 60 -20.02 5.47 21.93
N PRO A 61 -21.22 6.05 22.15
CA PRO A 61 -21.35 7.47 22.49
C PRO A 61 -20.84 7.81 23.90
N ASN A 62 -20.61 6.81 24.75
CA ASN A 62 -20.13 7.00 26.12
C ASN A 62 -18.61 6.91 26.24
N ILE A 63 -17.91 6.54 25.15
CA ILE A 63 -16.48 6.34 25.14
C ILE A 63 -15.84 7.24 24.07
N LYS A 64 -14.81 7.99 24.43
CA LYS A 64 -13.88 8.55 23.44
C LYS A 64 -12.66 7.65 23.32
N LYS A 65 -12.37 7.17 22.13
CA LYS A 65 -11.22 6.30 21.84
C LYS A 65 -10.13 7.12 21.14
N TYR A 66 -8.92 7.11 21.69
CA TYR A 66 -7.77 7.79 21.11
C TYR A 66 -6.63 6.82 20.87
N TYR A 67 -6.08 6.79 19.66
CA TYR A 67 -4.89 6.00 19.35
C TYR A 67 -3.61 6.73 19.78
N VAL A 68 -2.71 6.00 20.42
CA VAL A 68 -1.40 6.48 20.86
C VAL A 68 -0.40 6.32 19.70
N ILE A 69 0.06 7.43 19.14
CA ILE A 69 0.91 7.41 17.94
C ILE A 69 2.36 7.07 18.30
N SER A 70 2.90 6.03 17.66
CA SER A 70 4.30 5.63 17.82
C SER A 70 5.28 6.69 17.31
N LYS A 71 6.46 6.73 17.94
CA LYS A 71 7.61 7.53 17.51
C LYS A 71 8.28 6.92 16.29
N ASP A 72 8.08 5.64 16.02
CA ASP A 72 8.70 4.91 14.92
C ASP A 72 7.93 5.10 13.62
N PHE A 73 8.67 5.07 12.51
CA PHE A 73 8.11 5.15 11.18
C PHE A 73 7.88 3.75 10.63
N LEU A 74 6.72 3.53 10.03
CA LEU A 74 6.47 2.35 9.21
C LEU A 74 6.96 2.55 7.77
N GLY A 75 7.01 3.80 7.32
CA GLY A 75 7.46 4.15 5.98
C GLY A 75 7.43 5.65 5.72
N LYS A 76 8.10 6.07 4.64
CA LYS A 76 8.17 7.47 4.20
C LYS A 76 8.00 7.52 2.68
N GLY A 77 6.96 8.19 2.22
CA GLY A 77 6.79 8.58 0.82
C GLY A 77 7.34 9.97 0.54
N ALA A 78 7.18 10.43 -0.71
CA ALA A 78 7.62 11.76 -1.14
C ALA A 78 6.95 12.90 -0.34
N PHE A 79 5.66 12.75 -0.02
CA PHE A 79 4.84 13.79 0.63
C PHE A 79 4.13 13.32 1.91
N SER A 80 4.30 12.05 2.29
CA SER A 80 3.62 11.42 3.41
C SER A 80 4.57 10.57 4.26
N LYS A 81 4.19 10.33 5.51
CA LYS A 81 4.86 9.38 6.39
C LYS A 81 3.83 8.49 7.06
N ALA A 82 4.15 7.23 7.26
CA ALA A 82 3.32 6.31 8.03
C ALA A 82 3.97 6.04 9.40
N ARG A 83 3.14 5.97 10.44
CA ARG A 83 3.54 5.63 11.82
C ARG A 83 2.62 4.54 12.36
N GLY A 84 3.10 3.68 13.24
CA GLY A 84 2.25 2.72 13.93
C GLY A 84 1.44 3.38 15.05
N ALA A 85 0.28 2.80 15.39
CA ALA A 85 -0.30 2.97 16.71
C ALA A 85 0.34 1.97 17.69
N MET A 86 0.57 2.39 18.93
CA MET A 86 1.06 1.51 20.00
C MET A 86 -0.09 0.81 20.75
N GLY A 87 -1.27 1.41 20.66
CA GLY A 87 -2.50 1.01 21.31
C GLY A 87 -3.47 2.17 21.30
N TYR A 88 -4.51 2.06 22.11
CA TYR A 88 -5.50 3.12 22.27
C TYR A 88 -5.82 3.33 23.74
N ILE A 89 -6.22 4.54 24.07
CA ILE A 89 -6.89 4.85 25.34
C ILE A 89 -8.39 4.98 25.10
N GLU A 90 -9.19 4.48 26.03
CA GLU A 90 -10.63 4.70 26.09
C GLU A 90 -10.93 5.60 27.29
N VAL A 91 -11.68 6.67 27.03
CA VAL A 91 -12.12 7.64 28.04
C VAL A 91 -13.63 7.50 28.21
N ASP A 92 -14.05 7.02 29.37
CA ASP A 92 -15.46 7.01 29.75
C ASP A 92 -15.93 8.43 30.08
N ILE A 93 -16.89 8.93 29.32
CA ILE A 93 -17.32 10.33 29.38
C ILE A 93 -18.04 10.65 30.70
N ALA A 94 -18.70 9.67 31.32
CA ALA A 94 -19.47 9.87 32.54
C ALA A 94 -18.59 9.87 33.80
N SER A 95 -17.55 9.05 33.80
CA SER A 95 -16.68 8.83 34.97
C SER A 95 -15.28 9.42 34.82
N SER A 96 -14.91 9.94 33.65
CA SER A 96 -13.55 10.33 33.28
C SER A 96 -12.52 9.21 33.39
N LYS A 97 -12.96 7.96 33.52
CA LYS A 97 -12.06 6.81 33.63
C LYS A 97 -11.31 6.62 32.31
N VAL A 98 -9.98 6.56 32.40
CA VAL A 98 -9.10 6.29 31.25
C VAL A 98 -8.51 4.89 31.38
N THR A 99 -8.56 4.11 30.30
CA THR A 99 -7.91 2.79 30.22
C THR A 99 -7.10 2.70 28.95
N TYR A 100 -5.85 2.23 29.04
CA TYR A 100 -5.02 1.91 27.89
C TYR A 100 -5.08 0.42 27.53
N THR A 101 -5.20 0.14 26.24
CA THR A 101 -5.13 -1.19 25.66
C THR A 101 -4.06 -1.23 24.56
N PRO A 102 -3.00 -2.06 24.69
CA PRO A 102 -2.03 -2.27 23.63
C PRO A 102 -2.69 -2.79 22.36
N SER A 103 -2.32 -2.25 21.20
CA SER A 103 -2.80 -2.69 19.90
C SER A 103 -1.88 -2.20 18.79
N GLU A 104 -1.63 -3.06 17.82
CA GLU A 104 -0.86 -2.72 16.61
C GLU A 104 -1.71 -2.76 15.35
N ASP A 105 -3.04 -2.76 15.45
CA ASP A 105 -3.95 -2.91 14.32
C ASP A 105 -4.10 -1.66 13.44
N LYS A 106 -3.64 -0.50 13.93
CA LYS A 106 -3.74 0.79 13.22
C LYS A 106 -2.39 1.41 12.87
N ALA A 107 -2.42 2.17 11.79
CA ALA A 107 -1.36 3.05 11.35
C ALA A 107 -1.91 4.48 11.17
N ILE A 108 -1.01 5.46 11.20
CA ILE A 108 -1.31 6.87 11.03
C ILE A 108 -0.54 7.39 9.82
N ARG A 109 -1.28 7.83 8.81
CA ARG A 109 -0.74 8.57 7.67
C ARG A 109 -0.63 10.04 8.05
N VAL A 110 0.57 10.60 7.91
CA VAL A 110 0.87 12.00 8.18
C VAL A 110 1.28 12.68 6.88
N LYS A 111 0.45 13.60 6.37
CA LYS A 111 0.82 14.51 5.28
C LYS A 111 1.30 15.83 5.90
N ASN A 112 2.52 16.26 5.55
CA ASN A 112 3.21 17.36 6.22
C ASN A 112 3.70 18.43 5.23
N THR A 113 3.29 19.68 5.44
CA THR A 113 3.75 20.84 4.67
C THR A 113 5.24 21.10 4.76
N GLN A 114 5.95 20.74 5.84
CA GLN A 114 7.34 21.20 6.04
C GLN A 114 8.29 20.70 4.93
N TYR A 115 8.05 19.48 4.40
CA TYR A 115 8.83 18.93 3.28
C TYR A 115 8.33 19.44 1.92
N ALA A 116 7.00 19.59 1.76
CA ALA A 116 6.41 20.21 0.58
C ALA A 116 6.91 21.67 0.44
N GLN A 117 6.91 22.45 1.52
CA GLN A 117 7.39 23.83 1.63
C GLN A 117 8.89 23.99 1.39
N LYS A 118 9.73 23.02 1.79
CA LYS A 118 11.14 23.03 1.41
C LYS A 118 11.33 22.78 -0.10
N LYS A 119 10.43 22.02 -0.74
CA LYS A 119 10.35 21.90 -2.21
C LYS A 119 9.88 23.21 -2.86
N ILE A 120 8.95 23.96 -2.24
CA ILE A 120 8.49 25.29 -2.70
C ILE A 120 9.65 26.27 -2.86
N LEU A 121 10.50 26.40 -1.83
CA LEU A 121 11.65 27.32 -1.85
C LEU A 121 12.64 27.04 -2.99
N ASN A 122 12.66 25.80 -3.50
CA ASN A 122 13.58 25.38 -4.55
C ASN A 122 12.90 25.26 -5.94
N THR A 123 11.56 25.20 -6.04
CA THR A 123 10.86 24.83 -7.28
C THR A 123 9.60 25.63 -7.60
N GLY A 124 9.14 26.53 -6.73
CA GLY A 124 7.92 27.33 -6.96
C GLY A 124 6.59 26.58 -6.82
N ALA A 125 6.60 25.37 -6.26
CA ALA A 125 5.40 24.55 -6.06
C ALA A 125 4.36 25.21 -5.12
N THR A 126 3.09 24.82 -5.24
CA THR A 126 2.02 25.27 -4.35
C THR A 126 2.19 24.68 -2.94
N PRO A 127 1.96 25.44 -1.86
CA PRO A 127 1.94 24.89 -0.51
C PRO A 127 0.87 23.80 -0.35
N TYR A 128 1.25 22.71 0.33
CA TYR A 128 0.30 21.68 0.73
C TYR A 128 -0.90 22.30 1.47
N SER A 129 -2.09 21.86 1.09
CA SER A 129 -3.35 22.21 1.75
C SER A 129 -4.01 21.01 2.41
N HIS A 130 -4.65 21.20 3.56
CA HIS A 130 -5.43 20.13 4.21
C HIS A 130 -6.50 19.53 3.26
N SER A 131 -7.06 20.35 2.37
CA SER A 131 -7.97 19.92 1.29
C SER A 131 -7.40 18.81 0.41
N GLU A 132 -6.09 18.74 0.17
CA GLU A 132 -5.48 17.63 -0.58
C GLU A 132 -5.57 16.30 0.19
N ALA A 133 -5.44 16.32 1.53
CA ALA A 133 -5.69 15.11 2.31
C ALA A 133 -7.17 14.72 2.30
N VAL A 134 -8.07 15.69 2.35
CA VAL A 134 -9.51 15.44 2.26
C VAL A 134 -9.86 14.82 0.90
N ALA A 135 -9.34 15.37 -0.20
CA ALA A 135 -9.53 14.83 -1.55
C ALA A 135 -9.00 13.38 -1.65
N ALA A 136 -7.78 13.13 -1.16
CA ALA A 136 -7.21 11.78 -1.12
C ALA A 136 -8.06 10.80 -0.29
N TYR A 137 -8.64 11.25 0.83
CA TYR A 137 -9.57 10.45 1.62
C TYR A 137 -10.86 10.13 0.85
N GLN A 138 -11.44 11.10 0.13
CA GLN A 138 -12.65 10.86 -0.67
C GLN A 138 -12.44 9.79 -1.75
N GLN A 139 -11.21 9.67 -2.25
CA GLN A 139 -10.82 8.60 -3.15
C GLN A 139 -10.60 7.27 -2.40
N THR A 140 -9.78 7.31 -1.35
CA THR A 140 -9.35 6.10 -0.61
C THR A 140 -10.49 5.41 0.12
N LYS A 141 -11.54 6.13 0.56
CA LYS A 141 -12.68 5.53 1.28
C LYS A 141 -13.44 4.47 0.46
N ASN A 142 -13.26 4.44 -0.86
CA ASN A 142 -13.82 3.39 -1.72
C ASN A 142 -13.11 2.04 -1.51
N PHE A 143 -11.89 2.06 -0.95
CA PHE A 143 -10.98 0.94 -0.77
C PHE A 143 -10.96 0.49 0.69
N SER A 144 -11.93 -0.35 1.04
CA SER A 144 -12.23 -0.79 2.42
C SER A 144 -11.06 -1.48 3.13
N HIS A 145 -10.17 -2.15 2.40
CA HIS A 145 -8.99 -2.82 3.00
C HIS A 145 -8.03 -1.81 3.65
N ILE A 146 -7.95 -0.57 3.13
CA ILE A 146 -7.16 0.50 3.74
C ILE A 146 -7.77 0.95 5.07
N GLY A 147 -9.10 1.01 5.16
CA GLY A 147 -9.82 1.47 6.36
C GLY A 147 -9.41 2.88 6.79
N MET A 148 -9.21 3.80 5.84
CA MET A 148 -8.78 5.16 6.15
C MET A 148 -9.94 6.00 6.68
N GLN A 149 -9.72 6.66 7.81
CA GLN A 149 -10.63 7.64 8.39
C GLN A 149 -10.42 9.04 7.80
N PRO A 150 -11.40 9.97 7.96
CA PRO A 150 -11.21 11.35 7.56
C PRO A 150 -9.95 11.97 8.19
N PRO A 151 -9.19 12.79 7.44
CA PRO A 151 -7.99 13.40 7.98
C PRO A 151 -8.32 14.51 8.98
N ILE A 152 -7.54 14.61 10.04
CA ILE A 152 -7.61 15.68 11.05
C ILE A 152 -6.53 16.72 10.75
N GLU A 153 -6.94 17.99 10.60
CA GLU A 153 -6.03 19.12 10.46
C GLU A 153 -5.44 19.53 11.81
N VAL A 154 -4.11 19.70 11.85
CA VAL A 154 -3.40 20.23 13.01
C VAL A 154 -2.56 21.42 12.55
N LYS A 155 -2.93 22.62 13.00
CA LYS A 155 -2.19 23.86 12.74
C LYS A 155 -0.92 23.92 13.59
N LYS A 156 0.17 24.38 12.99
CA LYS A 156 1.51 24.50 13.59
C LYS A 156 2.10 25.85 13.26
N SER A 157 2.79 26.43 14.23
CA SER A 157 3.61 27.63 14.03
C SER A 157 5.08 27.22 13.93
N HIS A 158 5.81 27.80 12.98
CA HIS A 158 7.25 27.64 12.87
C HIS A 158 7.92 28.97 12.53
N ALA A 159 9.01 29.27 13.23
CA ALA A 159 9.67 30.58 13.19
C ALA A 159 10.00 31.07 11.77
N GLN A 160 10.39 30.16 10.86
CA GLN A 160 10.75 30.50 9.48
C GLN A 160 9.62 30.30 8.46
N LEU A 161 8.62 29.47 8.76
CA LEU A 161 7.60 29.05 7.78
C LEU A 161 6.23 29.65 8.08
N GLY A 162 6.09 30.38 9.19
CA GLY A 162 4.82 30.89 9.66
C GLY A 162 3.89 29.78 10.11
N LEU A 163 2.58 30.00 9.92
CA LEU A 163 1.53 29.04 10.23
C LEU A 163 1.39 28.03 9.09
N PHE A 164 1.31 26.75 9.41
CA PHE A 164 1.10 25.68 8.43
C PHE A 164 0.26 24.55 9.02
N SER A 165 -0.30 23.72 8.15
CA SER A 165 -1.15 22.60 8.54
C SER A 165 -0.45 21.25 8.37
N LYS A 166 -0.69 20.32 9.27
CA LYS A 166 -0.40 18.89 9.08
C LYS A 166 -1.71 18.14 9.09
N SER A 167 -1.81 17.10 8.27
CA SER A 167 -2.99 16.24 8.24
C SER A 167 -2.62 14.85 8.74
N TYR A 168 -3.44 14.32 9.65
CA TYR A 168 -3.28 13.00 10.23
C TYR A 168 -4.51 12.18 9.90
N ALA A 169 -4.34 11.01 9.29
CA ALA A 169 -5.44 10.07 9.03
C ALA A 169 -5.12 8.72 9.69
N LEU A 170 -6.09 8.16 10.41
CA LEU A 170 -6.02 6.80 10.92
C LEU A 170 -6.33 5.82 9.77
N MET A 171 -5.64 4.69 9.73
CA MET A 171 -5.88 3.61 8.75
C MET A 171 -5.54 2.25 9.37
N ASN A 172 -5.92 1.15 8.71
CA ASN A 172 -5.49 -0.17 9.12
C ASN A 172 -3.96 -0.31 8.98
N LYS A 173 -3.30 -0.94 9.97
CA LYS A 173 -1.93 -1.44 9.77
C LYS A 173 -2.03 -2.69 8.92
N LEU A 174 -1.50 -2.60 7.70
CA LEU A 174 -1.51 -3.71 6.76
C LEU A 174 -0.38 -4.68 7.11
N LYS A 175 -0.67 -5.98 7.00
CA LYS A 175 0.27 -7.04 7.39
C LYS A 175 1.38 -7.20 6.36
N GLY A 176 2.60 -7.44 6.84
CA GLY A 176 3.76 -7.78 6.01
C GLY A 176 4.61 -6.58 5.57
N ASN A 177 5.52 -6.81 4.63
CA ASN A 177 6.46 -5.81 4.11
C ASN A 177 6.09 -5.38 2.68
N ASP A 178 6.92 -4.52 2.09
CA ASP A 178 6.74 -4.10 0.69
C ASP A 178 7.04 -5.34 -0.15
N LEU A 179 6.28 -5.55 -1.23
CA LEU A 179 6.36 -6.79 -1.98
C LEU A 179 7.77 -7.06 -2.52
N ASN A 180 8.57 -6.01 -2.82
CA ASN A 180 9.96 -6.16 -3.25
C ASN A 180 10.87 -6.81 -2.18
N VAL A 181 10.66 -6.48 -0.91
CA VAL A 181 11.41 -7.10 0.20
C VAL A 181 10.85 -8.50 0.45
N GLU A 182 9.53 -8.60 0.53
CA GLU A 182 8.85 -9.84 0.90
C GLU A 182 9.09 -10.96 -0.13
N ILE A 183 9.18 -10.65 -1.43
CA ILE A 183 9.42 -11.66 -2.47
C ILE A 183 10.86 -12.20 -2.44
N VAL A 184 11.84 -11.34 -2.18
CA VAL A 184 13.25 -11.74 -2.04
C VAL A 184 13.41 -12.63 -0.82
N ASP A 185 12.81 -12.24 0.31
CA ASP A 185 12.81 -13.05 1.52
C ASP A 185 12.07 -14.38 1.31
N PHE A 186 10.94 -14.37 0.60
CA PHE A 186 10.17 -15.59 0.34
C PHE A 186 10.97 -16.57 -0.53
N ILE A 187 11.53 -16.12 -1.65
CA ILE A 187 12.35 -16.95 -2.54
C ILE A 187 13.55 -17.52 -1.78
N SER A 188 14.28 -16.67 -1.05
CA SER A 188 15.53 -17.06 -0.38
C SER A 188 15.33 -18.01 0.80
N ASN A 189 14.19 -17.94 1.48
CA ASN A 189 13.94 -18.73 2.70
C ASN A 189 13.01 -19.93 2.48
N ALA A 190 12.14 -19.88 1.47
CA ALA A 190 11.17 -20.94 1.21
C ALA A 190 11.56 -21.87 0.06
N ASP A 191 12.55 -21.50 -0.76
CA ASP A 191 12.95 -22.23 -1.98
C ASP A 191 11.74 -22.71 -2.79
N PRO A 192 10.84 -21.80 -3.22
CA PRO A 192 9.53 -22.18 -3.74
C PRO A 192 9.64 -22.89 -5.09
N ASP A 193 8.81 -23.90 -5.29
CA ASP A 193 8.57 -24.48 -6.61
C ASP A 193 7.51 -23.69 -7.41
N THR A 194 7.27 -24.09 -8.65
CA THR A 194 6.30 -23.43 -9.54
C THR A 194 4.89 -23.39 -8.92
N ALA A 195 4.45 -24.50 -8.32
CA ALA A 195 3.14 -24.60 -7.65
C ALA A 195 3.01 -23.57 -6.52
N THR A 196 4.04 -23.50 -5.69
CA THR A 196 4.14 -22.57 -4.57
C THR A 196 4.10 -21.12 -5.05
N MET A 197 4.82 -20.78 -6.13
CA MET A 197 4.78 -19.42 -6.69
C MET A 197 3.41 -19.04 -7.22
N VAL A 198 2.75 -19.93 -7.97
CA VAL A 198 1.39 -19.68 -8.47
C VAL A 198 0.41 -19.49 -7.30
N LYS A 199 0.46 -20.39 -6.30
CA LYS A 199 -0.49 -20.45 -5.18
C LYS A 199 -0.27 -19.39 -4.10
N ARG A 200 0.98 -18.99 -3.86
CA ARG A 200 1.35 -18.08 -2.76
C ARG A 200 1.68 -16.68 -3.22
N VAL A 201 2.00 -16.47 -4.48
CA VAL A 201 2.38 -15.15 -4.99
C VAL A 201 1.41 -14.70 -6.07
N MET A 202 1.36 -15.41 -7.20
CA MET A 202 0.65 -14.92 -8.39
C MET A 202 -0.86 -14.81 -8.17
N LEU A 203 -1.52 -15.90 -7.77
CA LEU A 203 -2.97 -15.91 -7.54
C LEU A 203 -3.37 -14.95 -6.41
N PRO A 204 -2.73 -14.93 -5.22
CA PRO A 204 -3.08 -13.96 -4.18
C PRO A 204 -2.95 -12.50 -4.61
N ILE A 205 -1.97 -12.16 -5.46
CA ILE A 205 -1.82 -10.80 -6.00
C ILE A 205 -3.00 -10.45 -6.92
N LEU A 206 -3.33 -11.34 -7.85
CA LEU A 206 -4.41 -11.13 -8.82
C LEU A 206 -5.80 -11.11 -8.16
N GLU A 207 -6.04 -12.00 -7.20
CA GLU A 207 -7.27 -12.04 -6.41
C GLU A 207 -7.42 -10.78 -5.53
N ALA A 208 -6.33 -10.31 -4.92
CA ALA A 208 -6.34 -9.05 -4.19
C ALA A 208 -6.61 -7.88 -5.13
N TYR A 209 -6.01 -7.83 -6.32
CA TYR A 209 -6.30 -6.78 -7.30
C TYR A 209 -7.78 -6.78 -7.71
N LYS A 210 -8.31 -7.96 -8.04
CA LYS A 210 -9.71 -8.13 -8.40
C LYS A 210 -10.63 -7.57 -7.31
N THR A 211 -10.48 -8.05 -6.08
CA THR A 211 -11.37 -7.72 -4.96
C THR A 211 -11.19 -6.30 -4.43
N GLN A 212 -9.94 -5.81 -4.40
CA GLN A 212 -9.62 -4.50 -3.83
C GLN A 212 -9.77 -3.37 -4.82
N ILE A 213 -9.62 -3.61 -6.13
CA ILE A 213 -9.58 -2.57 -7.16
C ILE A 213 -10.65 -2.82 -8.23
N SER A 214 -10.54 -3.93 -8.98
CA SER A 214 -11.30 -4.14 -10.22
C SER A 214 -12.81 -4.26 -9.98
N ASP A 215 -13.24 -5.05 -9.00
CA ASP A 215 -14.66 -5.26 -8.66
C ASP A 215 -15.34 -3.97 -8.15
N LYS A 216 -14.53 -2.97 -7.74
CA LYS A 216 -15.01 -1.63 -7.36
C LYS A 216 -15.13 -0.68 -8.56
N ASN A 217 -14.88 -1.17 -9.77
CA ASN A 217 -14.87 -0.42 -11.03
C ASN A 217 -13.82 0.71 -11.07
N PHE A 218 -12.63 0.44 -10.50
CA PHE A 218 -11.48 1.34 -10.54
C PHE A 218 -10.31 0.74 -11.31
N VAL A 219 -9.42 1.63 -11.76
CA VAL A 219 -8.09 1.34 -12.29
C VAL A 219 -7.07 2.03 -11.38
N HIS A 220 -6.11 1.29 -10.85
CA HIS A 220 -5.12 1.74 -9.88
C HIS A 220 -4.09 2.70 -10.50
N ARG A 221 -3.62 2.39 -11.73
CA ARG A 221 -2.72 3.21 -12.56
C ARG A 221 -1.25 3.28 -12.14
N ASP A 222 -0.87 2.73 -10.99
CA ASP A 222 0.51 2.73 -10.47
C ASP A 222 0.81 1.43 -9.70
N ILE A 223 0.50 0.29 -10.32
CA ILE A 223 0.82 -1.02 -9.75
C ILE A 223 2.31 -1.29 -9.91
N LYS A 224 2.97 -1.53 -8.78
CA LYS A 224 4.40 -1.88 -8.66
C LYS A 224 4.66 -2.50 -7.29
N LEU A 225 5.86 -3.06 -7.11
CA LEU A 225 6.25 -3.80 -5.90
C LEU A 225 6.13 -2.95 -4.63
N GLU A 226 6.49 -1.67 -4.68
CA GLU A 226 6.52 -0.75 -3.54
C GLU A 226 5.12 -0.26 -3.14
N ASN A 227 4.13 -0.40 -4.03
CA ASN A 227 2.74 -0.04 -3.79
C ASN A 227 1.90 -1.23 -3.33
N ILE A 228 2.53 -2.33 -2.92
CA ILE A 228 1.84 -3.52 -2.40
C ILE A 228 2.47 -3.90 -1.05
N ARG A 229 1.65 -3.93 0.02
CA ARG A 229 2.04 -4.66 1.23
C ARG A 229 1.67 -6.13 1.10
N ALA A 230 2.66 -6.97 1.30
CA ALA A 230 2.54 -8.40 1.21
C ALA A 230 3.10 -9.07 2.47
N TYR A 231 2.40 -10.09 2.95
CA TYR A 231 2.96 -11.12 3.81
C TYR A 231 2.92 -12.42 3.02
N LEU A 232 4.07 -13.02 2.75
CA LEU A 232 4.20 -14.25 1.97
C LEU A 232 4.72 -15.36 2.86
N SER A 233 4.05 -16.51 2.81
CA SER A 233 4.52 -17.72 3.51
C SER A 233 4.02 -18.97 2.81
N VAL A 234 4.69 -20.09 3.06
CA VAL A 234 4.26 -21.41 2.57
C VAL A 234 2.86 -21.82 3.07
N LYS A 235 2.38 -21.21 4.17
CA LYS A 235 1.06 -21.49 4.76
C LYS A 235 -0.06 -20.59 4.22
N GLY A 236 0.28 -19.43 3.67
CA GLY A 236 -0.69 -18.46 3.20
C GLY A 236 -0.08 -17.09 2.95
N SER A 237 -0.84 -16.28 2.22
CA SER A 237 -0.41 -14.95 1.78
C SER A 237 -1.46 -13.91 2.11
N THR A 238 -1.03 -12.67 2.30
CA THR A 238 -1.91 -11.52 2.47
C THR A 238 -1.39 -10.39 1.60
N ILE A 239 -2.20 -9.91 0.67
CA ILE A 239 -1.81 -8.87 -0.29
C ILE A 239 -2.72 -7.66 -0.11
N ASN A 240 -2.15 -6.47 -0.06
CA ASN A 240 -2.87 -5.20 0.05
C ASN A 240 -2.27 -4.16 -0.88
N PHE A 241 -3.06 -3.67 -1.83
CA PHE A 241 -2.68 -2.56 -2.70
C PHE A 241 -2.72 -1.24 -1.92
N LEU A 242 -1.69 -0.42 -2.08
CA LEU A 242 -1.51 0.89 -1.46
C LEU A 242 -1.66 2.01 -2.50
N ASP A 243 -1.48 3.26 -2.09
CA ASP A 243 -1.40 4.43 -2.98
C ASP A 243 -2.52 4.56 -4.03
N VAL A 244 -3.72 4.16 -3.64
CA VAL A 244 -4.96 4.27 -4.43
C VAL A 244 -5.49 5.71 -4.53
N ASP A 245 -4.78 6.69 -3.97
CA ASP A 245 -5.13 8.13 -3.98
C ASP A 245 -5.28 8.65 -5.44
N SER A 246 -4.64 7.99 -6.41
CA SER A 246 -4.62 8.36 -7.84
C SER A 246 -5.40 7.39 -8.74
N ALA A 247 -6.14 6.44 -8.18
CA ALA A 247 -6.98 5.54 -8.94
C ALA A 247 -8.12 6.32 -9.64
N LEU A 248 -8.57 5.84 -10.80
CA LEU A 248 -9.69 6.43 -11.55
C LEU A 248 -10.80 5.40 -11.76
N LYS A 249 -12.04 5.85 -11.88
CA LYS A 249 -13.12 4.95 -12.31
C LYS A 249 -12.95 4.61 -13.78
N VAL A 250 -13.29 3.38 -14.15
CA VAL A 250 -13.29 2.95 -15.55
C VAL A 250 -14.12 3.92 -16.40
N GLY A 251 -13.56 4.38 -17.51
CA GLY A 251 -14.20 5.34 -18.43
C GLY A 251 -13.98 6.82 -18.07
N GLU A 252 -13.27 7.15 -16.99
CA GLU A 252 -12.81 8.51 -16.74
C GLU A 252 -11.65 8.89 -17.67
N LYS A 253 -11.41 10.20 -17.84
CA LYS A 253 -10.29 10.70 -18.65
C LYS A 253 -8.97 10.37 -17.97
N ASP A 254 -8.13 9.64 -18.67
CA ASP A 254 -6.83 9.26 -18.17
C ASP A 254 -5.79 10.36 -18.40
N THR A 255 -4.76 10.31 -17.57
CA THR A 255 -3.57 11.13 -17.65
C THR A 255 -2.35 10.22 -17.67
N VAL A 256 -1.25 10.71 -18.22
CA VAL A 256 0.04 10.07 -17.99
C VAL A 256 0.39 10.21 -16.51
N TYR A 257 0.24 9.12 -15.78
CA TYR A 257 0.51 9.00 -14.35
C TYR A 257 1.15 7.64 -14.08
N GLY A 258 1.80 7.46 -12.94
CA GLY A 258 2.39 6.19 -12.53
C GLY A 258 3.90 6.17 -12.69
N SER A 259 4.48 5.04 -12.32
CA SER A 259 5.92 4.85 -12.25
C SER A 259 6.48 4.53 -13.63
N PRO A 260 7.50 5.27 -14.12
CA PRO A 260 7.97 5.18 -15.50
C PRO A 260 8.23 3.76 -16.00
N ALA A 261 8.87 2.92 -15.19
CA ALA A 261 9.21 1.55 -15.53
C ALA A 261 8.01 0.57 -15.59
N PHE A 262 6.82 1.02 -15.23
CA PHE A 262 5.58 0.24 -15.25
C PHE A 262 4.51 0.90 -16.13
N LEU A 263 4.87 1.91 -16.95
CA LEU A 263 3.89 2.57 -17.79
C LEU A 263 3.49 1.66 -18.96
N PRO A 264 2.19 1.43 -19.20
CA PRO A 264 1.78 0.66 -20.36
C PRO A 264 1.90 1.52 -21.64
N PRO A 265 2.24 0.91 -22.79
CA PRO A 265 2.65 1.60 -24.01
C PRO A 265 1.57 2.50 -24.61
N GLU A 266 0.28 2.21 -24.39
CA GLU A 266 -0.83 3.04 -24.87
C GLU A 266 -0.82 4.47 -24.30
N LEU A 267 -0.11 4.72 -23.19
CA LEU A 267 0.03 6.08 -22.66
C LEU A 267 0.84 7.00 -23.58
N LEU A 268 1.59 6.47 -24.56
CA LEU A 268 2.20 7.26 -25.65
C LEU A 268 1.17 8.04 -26.48
N GLN A 269 -0.08 7.54 -26.52
CA GLN A 269 -1.14 8.14 -27.32
C GLN A 269 -1.84 9.30 -26.59
N ILE A 270 -1.58 9.47 -25.29
CA ILE A 270 -2.13 10.56 -24.49
C ILE A 270 -1.31 11.82 -24.77
N THR A 271 -1.96 12.82 -25.33
CA THR A 271 -1.37 14.14 -25.53
C THR A 271 -2.20 15.19 -24.80
N SER A 272 -1.67 16.40 -24.67
CA SER A 272 -2.43 17.54 -24.11
C SER A 272 -3.76 17.81 -24.85
N SER A 273 -3.90 17.33 -26.09
CA SER A 273 -5.10 17.47 -26.92
C SER A 273 -5.94 16.20 -27.07
N ASN A 274 -5.50 15.05 -26.53
CA ASN A 274 -6.20 13.78 -26.65
C ASN A 274 -6.17 12.99 -25.33
N ALA A 275 -7.30 12.98 -24.62
CA ALA A 275 -7.47 12.17 -23.42
C ALA A 275 -8.02 10.79 -23.80
N VAL A 276 -7.28 9.74 -23.47
CA VAL A 276 -7.75 8.36 -23.57
C VAL A 276 -8.62 8.04 -22.35
N LEU A 277 -9.64 7.19 -22.51
CA LEU A 277 -10.44 6.72 -21.39
C LEU A 277 -9.65 5.66 -20.63
N VAL A 278 -9.62 5.76 -19.30
CA VAL A 278 -8.94 4.76 -18.48
C VAL A 278 -9.67 3.41 -18.57
N THR A 279 -8.93 2.34 -18.82
CA THR A 279 -9.46 0.97 -18.94
C THR A 279 -8.72 0.01 -18.02
N PRO A 280 -9.34 -1.12 -17.62
CA PRO A 280 -8.66 -2.14 -16.81
C PRO A 280 -7.39 -2.70 -17.45
N ALA A 281 -7.31 -2.72 -18.78
CA ALA A 281 -6.15 -3.24 -19.52
C ALA A 281 -4.83 -2.56 -19.15
N ARG A 282 -4.89 -1.32 -18.66
CA ARG A 282 -3.75 -0.59 -18.11
C ARG A 282 -3.15 -1.31 -16.90
N ASP A 283 -3.97 -1.66 -15.91
CA ASP A 283 -3.50 -2.38 -14.72
C ASP A 283 -3.10 -3.81 -15.05
N ILE A 284 -3.75 -4.46 -16.03
CA ILE A 284 -3.36 -5.81 -16.48
C ILE A 284 -1.92 -5.85 -16.98
N PHE A 285 -1.51 -4.84 -17.76
CA PHE A 285 -0.10 -4.71 -18.17
C PHE A 285 0.82 -4.60 -16.96
N GLN A 286 0.50 -3.70 -16.02
CA GLN A 286 1.31 -3.48 -14.82
C GLN A 286 1.41 -4.73 -13.94
N LEU A 287 0.31 -5.49 -13.82
CA LEU A 287 0.30 -6.78 -13.14
C LEU A 287 1.17 -7.80 -13.86
N GLY A 288 1.16 -7.85 -15.19
CA GLY A 288 2.04 -8.75 -15.96
C GLY A 288 3.51 -8.46 -15.66
N VAL A 289 3.91 -7.19 -15.72
CA VAL A 289 5.26 -6.73 -15.38
C VAL A 289 5.62 -7.04 -13.92
N LEU A 290 4.70 -6.78 -12.99
CA LEU A 290 4.86 -7.08 -11.57
C LEU A 290 5.08 -8.59 -11.33
N LEU A 291 4.29 -9.46 -11.96
CA LEU A 291 4.39 -10.91 -11.80
C LEU A 291 5.70 -11.45 -12.38
N ILE A 292 6.19 -10.89 -13.50
CA ILE A 292 7.52 -11.20 -14.03
C ILE A 292 8.60 -10.90 -13.00
N ALA A 293 8.58 -9.70 -12.41
CA ALA A 293 9.52 -9.30 -11.36
C ALA A 293 9.38 -10.16 -10.09
N CYS A 294 8.20 -10.70 -9.80
CA CYS A 294 7.99 -11.62 -8.67
C CYS A 294 8.58 -13.02 -8.92
N LEU A 295 8.56 -13.51 -10.17
CA LEU A 295 9.14 -14.81 -10.55
C LEU A 295 10.66 -14.73 -10.65
N ASN A 296 11.18 -13.61 -11.14
CA ASN A 296 12.61 -13.34 -11.20
C ASN A 296 12.91 -11.88 -10.79
N PRO A 297 13.43 -11.65 -9.57
CA PRO A 297 13.78 -10.31 -9.09
C PRO A 297 14.83 -9.56 -9.94
N ASN A 298 15.66 -10.26 -10.72
CA ASN A 298 16.58 -9.59 -11.66
C ASN A 298 15.83 -8.91 -12.81
N LEU A 299 14.59 -9.33 -13.07
CA LEU A 299 13.71 -8.74 -14.07
C LEU A 299 12.88 -7.56 -13.51
N ASP A 300 13.18 -7.07 -12.30
CA ASP A 300 12.55 -5.85 -11.79
C ASP A 300 12.83 -4.68 -12.75
N PRO A 301 11.78 -4.08 -13.35
CA PRO A 301 11.91 -2.93 -14.24
C PRO A 301 12.77 -1.81 -13.67
N ASN A 302 12.70 -1.55 -12.37
CA ASN A 302 13.46 -0.46 -11.74
C ASN A 302 14.98 -0.66 -11.85
N SER A 303 15.47 -1.88 -12.07
CA SER A 303 16.89 -2.17 -12.25
C SER A 303 17.42 -1.74 -13.63
N TYR A 304 16.53 -1.56 -14.61
CA TYR A 304 16.87 -1.16 -15.98
C TYR A 304 16.69 0.33 -16.24
N PHE A 305 16.02 1.04 -15.33
CA PHE A 305 15.75 2.46 -15.46
C PHE A 305 16.77 3.24 -14.63
N PRO A 306 17.60 4.10 -15.24
CA PRO A 306 18.61 4.84 -14.50
C PRO A 306 17.98 5.71 -13.40
N ASP A 307 18.59 5.73 -12.20
CA ASP A 307 18.16 6.52 -11.03
C ASP A 307 17.86 7.99 -11.34
N GLN A 308 18.45 8.51 -12.43
CA GLN A 308 18.31 9.88 -12.91
C GLN A 308 16.88 10.20 -13.41
N LEU A 309 16.09 9.21 -13.84
CA LEU A 309 14.68 9.40 -14.24
C LEU A 309 13.75 9.49 -13.03
N ASN A 310 14.11 8.91 -11.89
CA ASN A 310 13.34 9.04 -10.65
C ASN A 310 13.39 10.46 -10.04
N ALA A 311 14.33 11.30 -10.50
CA ALA A 311 14.49 12.69 -10.06
C ALA A 311 13.87 13.72 -11.01
N GLN A 312 13.51 13.33 -12.23
CA GLN A 312 12.98 14.22 -13.26
C GLN A 312 11.50 13.91 -13.49
N SER A 313 10.67 14.95 -13.49
CA SER A 313 9.25 14.88 -13.84
C SER A 313 9.04 15.60 -15.16
N GLY A 314 8.36 14.99 -16.13
CA GLY A 314 8.07 15.64 -17.41
C GLY A 314 7.73 14.65 -18.52
N GLU A 315 7.21 15.19 -19.61
CA GLU A 315 6.82 14.44 -20.81
C GLU A 315 8.01 13.67 -21.42
N GLU A 316 9.22 14.24 -21.36
CA GLU A 316 10.46 13.61 -21.86
C GLU A 316 10.82 12.31 -21.12
N VAL A 317 10.64 12.28 -19.79
CA VAL A 317 10.92 11.11 -18.95
C VAL A 317 9.96 9.97 -19.25
N VAL A 318 8.69 10.33 -19.44
CA VAL A 318 7.63 9.40 -19.83
C VAL A 318 7.92 8.83 -21.22
N GLN A 319 8.25 9.69 -22.17
CA GLN A 319 8.55 9.28 -23.55
C GLN A 319 9.74 8.32 -23.60
N PHE A 320 10.84 8.68 -22.93
CA PHE A 320 12.01 7.81 -22.83
C PHE A 320 11.66 6.46 -22.19
N ALA A 321 10.86 6.47 -21.13
CA ALA A 321 10.44 5.24 -20.46
C ALA A 321 9.65 4.32 -21.38
N LEU A 322 8.67 4.87 -22.09
CA LEU A 322 7.83 4.10 -23.02
C LEU A 322 8.65 3.57 -24.21
N GLU A 323 9.63 4.32 -24.70
CA GLU A 323 10.57 3.86 -25.72
C GLU A 323 11.43 2.67 -25.23
N GLN A 324 11.93 2.72 -23.99
CA GLN A 324 12.65 1.59 -23.39
C GLN A 324 11.76 0.35 -23.25
N ILE A 325 10.50 0.54 -22.87
CA ILE A 325 9.53 -0.56 -22.75
C ILE A 325 9.29 -1.22 -24.11
N GLN A 326 9.08 -0.42 -25.16
CA GLN A 326 8.90 -0.94 -26.52
C GLN A 326 10.17 -1.64 -27.05
N GLN A 327 11.35 -1.04 -26.83
CA GLN A 327 12.64 -1.63 -27.24
C GLN A 327 12.92 -2.97 -26.57
N ASN A 328 12.50 -3.13 -25.31
CA ASN A 328 12.60 -4.38 -24.57
C ASN A 328 11.42 -5.34 -24.84
N GLY A 329 10.65 -5.09 -25.90
CA GLY A 329 9.56 -5.96 -26.34
C GLY A 329 8.38 -6.02 -25.37
N CYS A 330 8.13 -4.94 -24.63
CA CYS A 330 7.05 -4.84 -23.64
C CYS A 330 7.14 -5.92 -22.55
N TYR A 331 8.35 -6.13 -22.00
CA TYR A 331 8.60 -7.14 -20.97
C TYR A 331 8.25 -8.57 -21.41
N ASP A 332 8.32 -8.86 -22.72
CA ASP A 332 8.24 -10.22 -23.23
C ASP A 332 9.36 -11.07 -22.59
N PRO A 333 9.06 -12.08 -21.75
CA PRO A 333 10.08 -12.83 -21.03
C PRO A 333 11.05 -13.58 -21.96
N ASP A 334 10.69 -13.81 -23.23
CA ASP A 334 11.61 -14.34 -24.25
C ASP A 334 12.73 -13.37 -24.64
N LYS A 335 12.51 -12.07 -24.46
CA LYS A 335 13.39 -10.99 -24.93
C LYS A 335 14.22 -10.35 -23.82
N MET A 336 13.90 -10.64 -22.56
CA MET A 336 14.57 -10.00 -21.40
C MET A 336 15.95 -10.57 -21.08
N GLY A 337 16.37 -11.68 -21.71
CA GLY A 337 17.73 -12.21 -21.59
C GLY A 337 18.02 -13.00 -20.30
N PHE A 338 17.01 -13.26 -19.47
CA PHE A 338 17.11 -14.09 -18.27
C PHE A 338 16.10 -15.24 -18.32
N ASN A 339 16.39 -16.32 -17.61
CA ASN A 339 15.40 -17.38 -17.38
C ASN A 339 14.37 -16.89 -16.36
N LEU A 340 13.10 -16.79 -16.77
CA LEU A 340 12.01 -16.33 -15.90
C LEU A 340 11.87 -17.16 -14.61
N PHE A 341 12.25 -18.44 -14.62
CA PHE A 341 12.13 -19.35 -13.50
C PHE A 341 13.47 -19.67 -12.83
N GLU A 342 14.50 -18.84 -13.04
CA GLU A 342 15.87 -19.05 -12.51
C GLU A 342 15.92 -19.31 -10.99
N TYR A 343 15.02 -18.68 -10.24
CA TYR A 343 14.96 -18.75 -8.78
C TYR A 343 13.90 -19.70 -8.24
N ILE A 344 13.28 -20.49 -9.11
CA ILE A 344 12.15 -21.35 -8.78
C ILE A 344 12.57 -22.80 -8.93
N GLN A 345 12.37 -23.58 -7.86
CA GLN A 345 12.77 -24.97 -7.82
C GLN A 345 11.88 -25.83 -8.71
N ASP A 346 12.46 -26.90 -9.26
CA ASP A 346 11.68 -27.91 -9.97
C ASP A 346 10.80 -28.70 -8.97
N SER A 347 9.56 -28.91 -9.37
CA SER A 347 8.59 -29.71 -8.66
C SER A 347 9.11 -31.13 -8.45
N GLN A 348 8.90 -31.65 -7.25
CA GLN A 348 9.16 -33.06 -6.93
C GLN A 348 7.93 -33.94 -7.18
N VAL A 349 6.81 -33.35 -7.59
CA VAL A 349 5.50 -34.01 -7.69
C VAL A 349 5.16 -34.43 -9.12
N ILE A 350 5.61 -33.65 -10.11
CA ILE A 350 5.33 -33.89 -11.53
C ILE A 350 6.63 -34.08 -12.34
N PRO A 351 6.58 -34.75 -13.50
CA PRO A 351 7.75 -34.88 -14.37
C PRO A 351 8.26 -33.52 -14.85
N SER A 352 9.58 -33.35 -14.95
CA SER A 352 10.22 -32.09 -15.38
C SER A 352 9.78 -31.60 -16.76
N SER A 353 9.44 -32.52 -17.68
CA SER A 353 8.90 -32.14 -19.01
C SER A 353 7.52 -31.50 -18.89
N GLU A 354 6.65 -32.05 -18.04
CA GLU A 354 5.31 -31.50 -17.79
C GLU A 354 5.40 -30.15 -17.07
N GLU A 355 6.30 -30.01 -16.09
CA GLU A 355 6.54 -28.72 -15.45
C GLU A 355 7.07 -27.67 -16.44
N THR A 356 7.95 -28.08 -17.35
CA THR A 356 8.46 -27.17 -18.40
C THR A 356 7.32 -26.67 -19.28
N ASP A 357 6.39 -27.54 -19.69
CA ASP A 357 5.21 -27.16 -20.46
C ASP A 357 4.32 -26.18 -19.69
N LEU A 358 4.07 -26.44 -18.41
CA LEU A 358 3.29 -25.56 -17.54
C LEU A 358 3.97 -24.19 -17.31
N ARG A 359 5.29 -24.16 -17.14
CA ARG A 359 6.07 -22.92 -17.07
C ARG A 359 5.99 -22.12 -18.37
N ASN A 360 5.95 -22.80 -19.52
CA ASN A 360 5.73 -22.15 -20.81
C ASN A 360 4.31 -21.58 -20.91
N GLU A 361 3.28 -22.28 -20.42
CA GLU A 361 1.92 -21.75 -20.35
C GLU A 361 1.83 -20.49 -19.47
N ILE A 362 2.49 -20.48 -18.30
CA ILE A 362 2.59 -19.27 -17.45
C ILE A 362 3.24 -18.11 -18.21
N LYS A 363 4.33 -18.39 -18.92
CA LYS A 363 5.04 -17.37 -19.71
C LYS A 363 4.17 -16.79 -20.83
N GLU A 364 3.39 -17.61 -21.53
CA GLU A 364 2.45 -17.13 -22.54
C GLU A 364 1.33 -16.26 -21.93
N ILE A 365 0.83 -16.59 -20.73
CA ILE A 365 -0.12 -15.73 -20.01
C ILE A 365 0.50 -14.35 -19.73
N LEU A 366 1.74 -14.32 -19.24
CA LEU A 366 2.43 -13.05 -18.94
C LEU A 366 2.65 -12.23 -20.22
N LYS A 367 2.98 -12.87 -21.35
CA LYS A 367 3.09 -12.22 -22.66
C LYS A 367 1.76 -11.65 -23.14
N GLU A 368 0.65 -12.34 -22.89
CA GLU A 368 -0.69 -11.82 -23.18
C GLU A 368 -1.01 -10.57 -22.33
N MET A 369 -0.67 -10.60 -21.03
CA MET A 369 -0.87 -9.47 -20.12
C MET A 369 -0.06 -8.24 -20.52
N THR A 370 1.16 -8.42 -21.02
CA THR A 370 2.07 -7.32 -21.39
C THR A 370 2.04 -6.95 -22.88
N LYS A 371 1.02 -7.38 -23.63
CA LYS A 371 0.86 -6.96 -25.05
C LYS A 371 0.82 -5.45 -25.20
N GLU A 372 1.40 -4.96 -26.30
CA GLU A 372 1.39 -3.54 -26.64
C GLU A 372 -0.04 -3.01 -26.85
N ASP A 373 -0.86 -3.73 -27.61
CA ASP A 373 -2.27 -3.38 -27.81
C ASP A 373 -3.11 -3.74 -26.56
N PRO A 374 -3.69 -2.74 -25.84
CA PRO A 374 -4.49 -3.01 -24.66
C PRO A 374 -5.75 -3.84 -24.92
N THR A 375 -6.28 -3.85 -26.16
CA THR A 375 -7.46 -4.64 -26.52
C THR A 375 -7.18 -6.14 -26.64
N GLN A 376 -5.90 -6.52 -26.70
CA GLN A 376 -5.44 -7.90 -26.81
C GLN A 376 -5.05 -8.49 -25.45
N ARG A 377 -5.09 -7.70 -24.38
CA ARG A 377 -4.80 -8.15 -23.02
C ARG A 377 -6.02 -8.85 -22.43
N PRO A 378 -5.84 -9.94 -21.67
CA PRO A 378 -6.93 -10.64 -21.02
C PRO A 378 -7.56 -9.79 -19.92
N ASP A 379 -8.82 -10.05 -19.57
CA ASP A 379 -9.37 -9.55 -18.31
C ASP A 379 -8.81 -10.33 -17.11
N ILE A 380 -8.99 -9.76 -15.91
CA ILE A 380 -8.43 -10.33 -14.68
C ILE A 380 -8.97 -11.73 -14.37
N ASP A 381 -10.25 -11.99 -14.67
CA ASP A 381 -10.89 -13.28 -14.37
C ASP A 381 -10.32 -14.38 -15.28
N THR A 382 -10.03 -14.05 -16.54
CA THR A 382 -9.37 -14.93 -17.50
C THR A 382 -7.98 -15.32 -17.02
N VAL A 383 -7.17 -14.36 -16.54
CA VAL A 383 -5.82 -14.64 -16.01
C VAL A 383 -5.89 -15.56 -14.79
N ILE A 384 -6.78 -15.26 -13.84
CA ILE A 384 -6.98 -16.06 -12.63
C ILE A 384 -7.43 -17.48 -12.99
N SER A 385 -8.36 -17.64 -13.94
CA SER A 385 -8.82 -18.96 -14.40
C SER A 385 -7.68 -19.78 -14.97
N LYS A 386 -6.90 -19.22 -15.91
CA LYS A 386 -5.77 -19.94 -16.54
C LYS A 386 -4.73 -20.37 -15.51
N LEU A 387 -4.40 -19.52 -14.53
CA LEU A 387 -3.44 -19.87 -13.47
C LEU A 387 -3.98 -20.93 -12.49
N ASN A 388 -5.28 -20.94 -12.21
CA ASN A 388 -5.90 -22.00 -11.42
C ASN A 388 -5.85 -23.36 -12.16
N ASP A 389 -6.10 -23.38 -13.47
CA ASP A 389 -6.01 -24.59 -14.28
C ASP A 389 -4.57 -25.16 -14.27
N ILE A 390 -3.57 -24.27 -14.36
CA ILE A 390 -2.15 -24.63 -14.22
C ILE A 390 -1.86 -25.15 -12.81
N LEU A 391 -2.36 -24.50 -11.76
CA LEU A 391 -2.15 -24.93 -10.38
C LEU A 391 -2.69 -26.34 -10.12
N ILE A 392 -3.87 -26.67 -10.65
CA ILE A 392 -4.46 -28.02 -10.53
C ILE A 392 -3.53 -29.09 -11.13
N ARG A 393 -2.86 -28.77 -12.23
CA ARG A 393 -1.90 -29.67 -12.90
C ARG A 393 -0.55 -29.75 -12.18
N LEU A 394 -0.13 -28.66 -11.51
CA LEU A 394 1.08 -28.62 -10.69
C LEU A 394 0.91 -29.37 -9.35
N GLU A 395 -0.31 -29.44 -8.82
CA GLU A 395 -0.66 -30.17 -7.60
C GLU A 395 -1.65 -31.31 -7.89
N PRO A 396 -1.28 -32.35 -8.66
CA PRO A 396 -2.18 -33.46 -8.90
C PRO A 396 -2.56 -34.06 -7.56
N GLN A 397 -3.85 -33.99 -7.21
CA GLN A 397 -4.36 -34.55 -5.96
C GLN A 397 -3.85 -35.99 -5.88
N GLN A 398 -3.27 -36.37 -4.74
CA GLN A 398 -3.03 -37.78 -4.45
C GLN A 398 -4.37 -38.48 -4.67
N GLN A 399 -4.49 -39.20 -5.79
CA GLN A 399 -5.65 -40.05 -6.04
C GLN A 399 -5.78 -40.88 -4.78
N GLN A 400 -6.93 -40.78 -4.14
CA GLN A 400 -7.28 -41.65 -3.02
C GLN A 400 -7.03 -43.07 -3.51
N ILE A 401 -5.92 -43.66 -3.06
CA ILE A 401 -5.69 -45.08 -3.16
C ILE A 401 -6.74 -45.66 -2.24
N THR A 402 -7.93 -45.92 -2.78
CA THR A 402 -8.88 -46.81 -2.15
C THR A 402 -8.11 -48.11 -1.91
N PRO A 403 -7.92 -48.55 -0.66
CA PRO A 403 -7.35 -49.86 -0.44
C PRO A 403 -8.35 -50.85 -1.03
N ASN A 404 -7.94 -51.52 -2.11
CA ASN A 404 -8.59 -52.73 -2.57
C ASN A 404 -8.47 -53.73 -1.40
N ASN A 405 -9.56 -53.86 -0.63
CA ASN A 405 -9.70 -54.95 0.32
C ASN A 405 -9.88 -56.25 -0.49
N PRO A 406 -8.99 -57.24 -0.34
CA PRO A 406 -9.25 -58.60 -0.81
C PRO A 406 -10.38 -59.28 -0.02
#